data_AF-A0A260YT55-F1
#
_entry.id   AF-A0A260YT55-F1
#
_cell.length_a   1.000
_cell.length_b   1.000
_cell.length_c   1.000
_cell.angle_alpha   90.00
_cell.angle_beta   90.00
_cell.angle_gamma   90.00
#
_symmetry.space_group_name_H-M   'P 1'
#
loop_
_entity.id
_entity.type
_entity.pdbx_description
1 polymer ?
#
loop_
_entity_poly.entity_id
_entity_poly.type
_entity_poly.pdbx_seq_one_letter_code
_entity_poly.pdbx_strand_id
1 'polypeptide(L)'
;MSIPSPSPILLPGIHKNESYINFEFSFFTLPMTLLVIPIFYMPITIIIILRIFVKLLYAVKDKNINGTILRVALPIIFIYPFFNTFFLFTAECYCVQAHGPFPFGSIILGFQGSLFGLRNSYFLLFNTIFWMSSCLINNSILLVKLFQLKKSLSLHARSQKSYKAEVSLTFTTFSMIFSYLSNSMIVITAQLGGDWTYYAIMLRPFGNDLETCVSPWVFYLTHPIFRRKKSTIRVVHHDNLDS
;
A
#
# COMPACT_ATOMS: atom_id res chain seq x y z
N MET A 1 -46.23 9.73 -24.17
CA MET A 1 -46.19 8.70 -23.11
C MET A 1 -44.77 8.63 -22.59
N SER A 2 -44.49 9.34 -21.51
CA SER A 2 -43.23 9.27 -20.78
C SER A 2 -43.19 7.95 -20.01
N ILE A 3 -42.31 7.05 -20.42
CA ILE A 3 -42.00 5.81 -19.69
C ILE A 3 -41.46 6.25 -18.33
N PRO A 4 -42.10 5.88 -17.20
CA PRO A 4 -41.57 6.24 -15.90
C PRO A 4 -40.25 5.48 -15.72
N SER A 5 -39.16 6.23 -15.52
CA SER A 5 -37.90 5.69 -15.05
C SER A 5 -38.17 4.85 -13.80
N PRO A 6 -37.64 3.62 -13.68
CA PRO A 6 -37.79 2.85 -12.46
C PRO A 6 -37.21 3.68 -11.32
N SER A 7 -38.07 4.02 -10.36
CA SER A 7 -37.69 4.62 -9.08
C SER A 7 -36.49 3.86 -8.51
N PRO A 8 -35.44 4.53 -8.02
CA PRO A 8 -34.35 3.84 -7.36
C PRO A 8 -34.98 3.02 -6.24
N ILE A 9 -34.74 1.71 -6.27
CA ILE A 9 -35.17 0.79 -5.20
C ILE A 9 -34.65 1.42 -3.92
N LEU A 10 -35.57 1.90 -3.08
CA LEU A 10 -35.28 2.47 -1.78
C LEU A 10 -34.73 1.32 -0.96
N LEU A 11 -33.40 1.11 -1.02
CA LEU A 11 -32.70 0.29 -0.05
C LEU A 11 -33.14 0.80 1.33
N PRO A 12 -33.65 -0.07 2.22
CA PRO A 12 -34.15 0.36 3.51
C PRO A 12 -33.00 1.06 4.24
N GLY A 13 -33.06 2.39 4.26
CA GLY A 13 -32.08 3.20 4.93
C GLY A 13 -32.07 2.82 6.41
N ILE A 14 -30.88 2.81 7.00
CA ILE A 14 -30.68 2.53 8.43
C ILE A 14 -31.46 3.55 9.31
N HIS A 15 -31.78 4.71 8.74
CA HIS A 15 -32.52 5.77 9.39
C HIS A 15 -33.97 5.34 9.70
N LYS A 16 -34.34 5.40 11.00
CA LYS A 16 -35.65 5.01 11.58
C LYS A 16 -35.91 3.50 11.70
N ASN A 17 -34.88 2.65 11.56
CA ASN A 17 -35.04 1.22 11.80
C ASN A 17 -34.82 0.90 13.29
N GLU A 18 -35.88 0.43 13.96
CA GLU A 18 -35.88 0.09 15.40
C GLU A 18 -34.84 -0.97 15.78
N SER A 19 -34.47 -1.86 14.86
CA SER A 19 -33.42 -2.86 15.09
C SER A 19 -32.05 -2.23 15.38
N TYR A 20 -31.79 -1.00 14.90
CA TYR A 20 -30.55 -0.27 15.20
C TYR A 20 -30.62 0.56 16.49
N ILE A 21 -31.83 0.90 16.96
CA ILE A 21 -32.04 1.73 18.15
C ILE A 21 -31.67 0.94 19.42
N ASN A 22 -31.99 -0.36 19.45
CA ASN A 22 -31.72 -1.25 20.57
C ASN A 22 -30.48 -2.14 20.34
N PHE A 23 -29.57 -1.73 19.46
CA PHE A 23 -28.40 -2.54 19.15
C PHE A 23 -27.33 -2.47 20.24
N GLU A 24 -26.93 -3.62 20.78
CA GLU A 24 -25.78 -3.74 21.68
C GLU A 24 -24.53 -4.18 20.93
N PHE A 25 -23.44 -3.44 21.14
CA PHE A 25 -22.19 -3.65 20.43
C PHE A 25 -21.40 -4.85 21.01
N SER A 26 -20.94 -5.76 20.15
CA SER A 26 -20.09 -6.89 20.54
C SER A 26 -18.63 -6.68 20.12
N PHE A 27 -17.75 -6.62 21.12
CA PHE A 27 -16.31 -6.43 20.93
C PHE A 27 -15.57 -7.68 20.44
N PHE A 28 -16.09 -8.88 20.70
CA PHE A 28 -15.43 -10.15 20.41
C PHE A 28 -15.81 -10.72 19.04
N THR A 29 -15.81 -9.88 18.02
CA THR A 29 -16.08 -10.28 16.64
C THR A 29 -14.78 -10.29 15.83
N LEU A 30 -14.70 -11.18 14.84
CA LEU A 30 -13.52 -11.35 14.00
C LEU A 30 -13.07 -10.03 13.32
N PRO A 31 -13.97 -9.18 12.77
CA PRO A 31 -13.56 -7.88 12.23
C PRO A 31 -12.95 -6.95 13.28
N MET A 32 -13.42 -7.00 14.53
CA MET A 32 -12.92 -6.13 15.60
C MET A 32 -11.54 -6.58 16.09
N THR A 33 -11.29 -7.89 16.20
CA THR A 33 -9.95 -8.39 16.55
C THR A 33 -8.93 -8.08 15.46
N LEU A 34 -9.33 -8.22 14.19
CA LEU A 34 -8.54 -7.85 13.02
C LEU A 34 -8.17 -6.36 13.01
N LEU A 35 -9.06 -5.47 13.48
CA LEU A 35 -8.82 -4.03 13.57
C LEU A 35 -7.76 -3.64 14.61
N VAL A 36 -7.53 -4.48 15.62
CA VAL A 36 -6.51 -4.23 16.66
C VAL A 36 -5.09 -4.50 16.14
N ILE A 37 -4.91 -5.38 15.15
CA ILE A 37 -3.58 -5.76 14.64
C ILE A 37 -2.80 -4.53 14.10
N PRO A 38 -3.38 -3.64 13.26
CA PRO A 38 -2.73 -2.41 12.82
C PRO A 38 -2.20 -1.50 13.93
N ILE A 39 -2.84 -1.49 15.11
CA ILE A 39 -2.45 -0.62 16.22
C ILE A 39 -1.01 -0.92 16.67
N PHE A 40 -0.54 -2.17 16.55
CA PHE A 40 0.80 -2.55 16.98
C PHE A 40 1.89 -2.19 15.96
N TYR A 41 1.64 -2.41 14.67
CA TYR A 41 2.68 -2.22 13.64
C TYR A 41 2.67 -0.82 13.00
N MET A 42 1.51 -0.14 12.94
CA MET A 42 1.42 1.19 12.31
C MET A 42 2.31 2.25 12.99
N PRO A 43 2.38 2.36 14.34
CA PRO A 43 3.28 3.32 14.98
C PRO A 43 4.76 3.07 14.65
N ILE A 44 5.16 1.81 14.58
CA ILE A 44 6.53 1.41 14.20
C ILE A 44 6.80 1.83 12.76
N THR A 45 5.85 1.59 11.84
CA THR A 45 5.93 2.02 10.45
C THR A 45 6.08 3.53 10.32
N ILE A 46 5.28 4.32 11.05
CA ILE A 46 5.37 5.79 11.03
C ILE A 46 6.77 6.25 11.43
N ILE A 47 7.35 5.69 12.49
CA ILE A 47 8.72 6.04 12.94
C ILE A 47 9.75 5.69 11.85
N ILE A 48 9.63 4.53 11.22
CA ILE A 48 10.54 4.11 10.14
C ILE A 48 10.43 5.03 8.93
N ILE A 49 9.21 5.36 8.49
CA ILE A 49 8.96 6.27 7.36
C ILE A 49 9.52 7.66 7.64
N LEU A 50 9.30 8.21 8.84
CA LEU A 50 9.86 9.51 9.23
C LEU A 50 11.39 9.50 9.19
N ARG A 51 12.04 8.42 9.66
CA ARG A 51 13.50 8.27 9.58
C ARG A 51 14.00 8.19 8.15
N ILE A 52 13.29 7.46 7.27
CA ILE A 52 13.59 7.39 5.84
C ILE A 52 13.49 8.80 5.24
N PHE A 53 12.40 9.51 5.51
CA PHE A 53 12.13 10.84 4.97
C PHE A 53 13.21 11.85 5.37
N VAL A 54 13.57 11.94 6.65
CA VAL A 54 14.63 12.86 7.13
C VAL A 54 15.97 12.57 6.45
N LYS A 55 16.35 11.29 6.31
CA LYS A 55 17.59 10.91 5.64
C LYS A 55 17.55 11.17 4.14
N LEU A 56 16.39 11.00 3.50
CA LEU A 56 16.19 11.33 2.09
C LEU A 56 16.37 12.82 1.85
N LEU A 57 15.78 13.67 2.69
CA LEU A 57 15.96 15.13 2.63
C LEU A 57 17.44 15.53 2.77
N TYR A 58 18.15 14.91 3.72
CA TYR A 58 19.59 15.15 3.90
C TYR A 58 20.39 14.72 2.67
N ALA A 59 20.09 13.55 2.09
CA ALA A 59 20.78 13.04 0.91
C ALA A 59 20.54 13.88 -0.35
N VAL A 60 19.37 14.51 -0.47
CA VAL A 60 19.04 15.47 -1.53
C VAL A 60 19.84 16.76 -1.35
N LYS A 61 19.97 17.25 -0.12
CA LYS A 61 20.80 18.42 0.21
C LYS A 61 22.27 18.20 -0.15
N ASP A 62 22.80 17.01 0.13
CA ASP A 62 24.17 16.61 -0.20
C ASP A 62 24.38 16.27 -1.69
N LYS A 63 23.37 16.48 -2.55
CA LYS A 63 23.39 16.15 -4.00
C LYS A 63 23.80 14.71 -4.34
N ASN A 64 23.69 13.79 -3.37
CA ASN A 64 24.12 12.41 -3.52
C ASN A 64 23.07 11.54 -4.25
N ILE A 65 21.86 12.09 -4.43
CA ILE A 65 20.73 11.48 -5.14
C ILE A 65 20.37 12.36 -6.32
N ASN A 66 19.85 11.75 -7.40
CA ASN A 66 19.34 12.47 -8.56
C ASN A 66 18.10 13.30 -8.17
N GLY A 67 18.34 14.54 -7.71
CA GLY A 67 17.31 15.47 -7.24
C GLY A 67 16.28 15.82 -8.30
N THR A 68 16.61 15.66 -9.59
CA THR A 68 15.66 15.83 -10.70
C THR A 68 14.53 14.81 -10.64
N ILE A 69 14.84 13.54 -10.37
CA ILE A 69 13.81 12.48 -10.25
C ILE A 69 12.87 12.80 -9.09
N LEU A 70 13.41 13.19 -7.93
CA LEU A 70 12.60 13.50 -6.77
C LEU A 70 11.70 14.73 -6.98
N ARG A 71 12.25 15.79 -7.61
CA ARG A 71 11.50 17.02 -7.91
C ARG A 71 10.33 16.78 -8.85
N VAL A 72 10.45 15.84 -9.77
CA VAL A 72 9.38 15.48 -10.72
C VAL A 72 8.41 14.46 -10.11
N ALA A 73 8.91 13.45 -9.37
CA ALA A 73 8.07 12.39 -8.82
C ALA A 73 7.11 12.89 -7.73
N LEU A 74 7.57 13.76 -6.82
CA LEU A 74 6.74 14.27 -5.71
C LEU A 74 5.45 14.97 -6.16
N PRO A 75 5.46 15.95 -7.09
CA PRO A 75 4.23 16.60 -7.54
C PRO A 75 3.32 15.61 -8.30
N ILE A 76 3.87 14.68 -9.08
CA ILE A 76 3.07 13.65 -9.77
C ILE A 76 2.31 12.78 -8.76
N ILE A 77 3.00 12.31 -7.71
CA ILE A 77 2.38 11.49 -6.65
C ILE A 77 1.24 12.27 -5.96
N PHE A 78 1.40 13.58 -5.77
CA PHE A 78 0.38 14.41 -5.13
C PHE A 78 -0.84 14.66 -6.04
N ILE A 79 -0.63 14.86 -7.34
CA ILE A 79 -1.70 15.17 -8.32
C ILE A 79 -2.46 13.90 -8.73
N TYR A 80 -1.79 12.75 -8.75
CA TYR A 80 -2.34 11.49 -9.27
C TYR A 80 -3.67 11.05 -8.61
N PRO A 81 -3.86 11.12 -7.28
CA PRO A 81 -5.14 10.77 -6.64
C PRO A 81 -6.29 11.66 -7.11
N PHE A 82 -6.08 12.97 -7.25
CA PHE A 82 -7.11 13.90 -7.71
C PHE A 82 -7.59 13.57 -9.13
N PHE A 83 -6.67 13.18 -10.00
CA PHE A 83 -7.02 12.72 -11.34
C PHE A 83 -7.84 11.42 -11.33
N ASN A 84 -7.65 10.54 -10.35
CA ASN A 84 -8.41 9.29 -10.23
C ASN A 84 -9.75 9.46 -9.51
N THR A 85 -10.00 10.57 -8.82
CA THR A 85 -11.21 10.79 -8.01
C THR A 85 -12.08 11.95 -8.48
N PHE A 86 -11.69 12.70 -9.52
CA PHE A 86 -12.43 13.89 -9.98
C PHE A 86 -13.93 13.62 -10.26
N PHE A 87 -14.25 12.43 -10.79
CA PHE A 87 -15.63 12.05 -11.13
C PHE A 87 -16.50 11.74 -9.90
N LEU A 88 -15.90 11.62 -8.72
CA LEU A 88 -16.61 11.36 -7.46
C LEU A 88 -17.09 12.66 -6.77
N PHE A 89 -16.73 13.83 -7.27
CA PHE A 89 -17.07 15.11 -6.63
C PHE A 89 -18.58 15.36 -6.50
N THR A 90 -19.38 14.88 -7.45
CA THR A 90 -20.85 15.00 -7.43
C THR A 90 -21.55 13.78 -6.82
N ALA A 91 -20.80 12.79 -6.35
CA ALA A 91 -21.38 11.54 -5.89
C ALA A 91 -22.05 11.71 -4.51
N GLU A 92 -23.26 11.19 -4.40
CA GLU A 92 -23.99 11.09 -3.14
C GLU A 92 -23.56 9.82 -2.40
N CYS A 93 -23.31 9.96 -1.10
CA CYS A 93 -22.97 8.85 -0.22
C CYS A 93 -24.26 8.26 0.38
N TYR A 94 -24.41 6.95 0.35
CA TYR A 94 -25.50 6.23 1.02
C TYR A 94 -24.95 5.12 1.92
N CYS A 95 -25.69 4.81 2.98
CA CYS A 95 -25.29 3.82 3.98
C CYS A 95 -26.07 2.52 3.78
N VAL A 96 -25.36 1.40 3.75
CA VAL A 96 -25.96 0.05 3.71
C VAL A 96 -25.42 -0.82 4.82
N GLN A 97 -26.26 -1.72 5.33
CA GLN A 97 -25.83 -2.74 6.29
C GLN A 97 -24.83 -3.68 5.61
N ALA A 98 -23.69 -3.90 6.25
CA ALA A 98 -22.75 -4.92 5.81
C ALA A 98 -23.33 -6.31 6.12
N HIS A 99 -23.20 -7.23 5.17
CA HIS A 99 -23.56 -8.63 5.37
C HIS A 99 -22.36 -9.43 5.89
N GLY A 100 -22.54 -10.75 6.10
CA GLY A 100 -21.51 -11.63 6.61
C GLY A 100 -20.20 -11.49 5.85
N PRO A 101 -19.03 -11.41 6.53
CA PRO A 101 -18.76 -11.80 7.92
C PRO A 101 -18.94 -10.69 8.98
N PHE A 102 -19.48 -9.52 8.60
CA PHE A 102 -19.64 -8.41 9.53
C PHE A 102 -20.85 -8.62 10.45
N PRO A 103 -20.74 -8.32 11.75
CA PRO A 103 -21.87 -8.38 12.65
C PRO A 103 -22.91 -7.31 12.28
N PHE A 104 -24.16 -7.56 12.68
CA PHE A 104 -25.23 -6.57 12.60
C PHE A 104 -24.79 -5.24 13.24
N GLY A 105 -25.21 -4.11 12.67
CA GLY A 105 -24.74 -2.77 13.06
C GLY A 105 -23.49 -2.28 12.31
N SER A 106 -22.81 -3.16 11.55
CA SER A 106 -21.71 -2.75 10.67
C SER A 106 -22.24 -2.05 9.41
N ILE A 107 -21.74 -0.85 9.12
CA ILE A 107 -22.24 -0.01 8.02
C ILE A 107 -21.16 0.13 6.94
N ILE A 108 -21.54 -0.05 5.69
CA ILE A 108 -20.69 0.24 4.52
C ILE A 108 -21.24 1.47 3.80
N LEU A 109 -20.31 2.33 3.38
CA LEU A 109 -20.60 3.53 2.61
C LEU A 109 -20.50 3.20 1.11
N GLY A 110 -21.62 3.36 0.41
CA GLY A 110 -21.69 3.30 -1.05
C GLY A 110 -21.75 4.70 -1.65
N PHE A 111 -21.34 4.82 -2.92
CA PHE A 111 -21.41 6.07 -3.67
C PHE A 111 -22.29 5.89 -4.91
N GLN A 112 -23.20 6.82 -5.16
CA GLN A 112 -24.07 6.86 -6.33
C GLN A 112 -24.05 8.26 -6.96
N GLY A 113 -24.43 8.40 -8.23
CA GLY A 113 -24.52 9.72 -8.88
C GLY A 113 -23.17 10.34 -9.25
N SER A 114 -22.18 9.52 -9.62
CA SER A 114 -20.89 10.01 -10.11
C SER A 114 -21.04 10.82 -11.41
N LEU A 115 -20.12 11.78 -11.60
CA LEU A 115 -20.02 12.59 -12.80
C LEU A 115 -19.86 11.69 -14.03
N PHE A 116 -20.64 11.95 -15.09
CA PHE A 116 -20.68 11.15 -16.32
C PHE A 116 -21.14 9.69 -16.16
N GLY A 117 -21.72 9.30 -15.02
CA GLY A 117 -22.13 7.92 -14.77
C GLY A 117 -20.96 6.93 -14.68
N LEU A 118 -19.74 7.41 -14.48
CA LEU A 118 -18.53 6.60 -14.41
C LEU A 118 -18.50 5.78 -13.11
N ARG A 119 -18.34 4.46 -13.21
CA ARG A 119 -18.20 3.60 -12.03
C ARG A 119 -16.75 3.57 -11.56
N ASN A 120 -16.55 3.84 -10.27
CA ASN A 120 -15.24 3.80 -9.61
C ASN A 120 -14.53 2.44 -9.79
N SER A 121 -15.28 1.34 -9.80
CA SER A 121 -14.76 -0.02 -9.96
C SER A 121 -13.87 -0.20 -11.21
N TYR A 122 -14.25 0.38 -12.36
CA TYR A 122 -13.45 0.29 -13.59
C TYR A 122 -12.14 1.08 -13.51
N PHE A 123 -12.18 2.28 -12.93
CA PHE A 123 -10.97 3.09 -12.72
C PHE A 123 -10.03 2.41 -11.72
N LEU A 124 -10.57 1.86 -10.63
CA LEU A 124 -9.79 1.12 -9.65
C LEU A 124 -9.13 -0.12 -10.27
N LEU A 125 -9.85 -0.86 -11.12
CA LEU A 125 -9.30 -2.03 -11.82
C LEU A 125 -8.17 -1.63 -12.76
N PHE A 126 -8.40 -0.62 -13.62
CA PHE A 126 -7.39 -0.11 -14.54
C PHE A 126 -6.13 0.33 -13.79
N ASN A 127 -6.30 1.13 -12.73
CA ASN A 127 -5.23 1.62 -11.87
C ASN A 127 -4.43 0.45 -11.25
N THR A 128 -5.13 -0.56 -10.71
CA THR A 128 -4.51 -1.74 -10.11
C THR A 128 -3.70 -2.54 -11.12
N ILE A 129 -4.23 -2.79 -12.32
CA ILE A 129 -3.52 -3.53 -13.38
C ILE A 129 -2.31 -2.73 -13.88
N PHE A 130 -2.46 -1.42 -14.06
CA PHE A 130 -1.40 -0.54 -14.51
C PHE A 130 -0.20 -0.53 -13.55
N TRP A 131 -0.46 -0.37 -12.24
CA TRP A 131 0.62 -0.38 -11.24
C TRP A 131 1.21 -1.76 -11.00
N MET A 132 0.39 -2.81 -11.02
CA MET A 132 0.89 -4.18 -10.93
C MET A 132 1.86 -4.49 -12.08
N SER A 133 1.50 -4.11 -13.31
CA SER A 133 2.37 -4.28 -14.48
C SER A 133 3.66 -3.47 -14.35
N SER A 134 3.53 -2.19 -13.97
CA SER A 134 4.67 -1.29 -13.77
C SER A 134 5.62 -1.80 -12.68
N CYS A 135 5.08 -2.35 -11.58
CA CYS A 135 5.84 -2.96 -10.50
C CYS A 135 6.64 -4.18 -10.98
N LEU A 136 5.97 -5.11 -11.67
CA LEU A 136 6.61 -6.32 -12.22
C LEU A 136 7.72 -5.98 -13.21
N ILE A 137 7.50 -5.00 -14.10
CA ILE A 137 8.50 -4.54 -15.06
C ILE A 137 9.70 -3.93 -14.33
N ASN A 138 9.48 -3.01 -13.40
CA ASN A 138 10.57 -2.37 -12.65
C ASN A 138 11.37 -3.38 -11.82
N ASN A 139 10.71 -4.31 -11.13
CA ASN A 139 11.37 -5.35 -10.34
C ASN A 139 12.17 -6.30 -11.23
N SER A 140 11.66 -6.64 -12.42
CA SER A 140 12.39 -7.43 -13.41
C SER A 140 13.65 -6.73 -13.90
N ILE A 141 13.58 -5.43 -14.22
CA ILE A 141 14.74 -4.62 -14.62
C ILE A 141 15.78 -4.57 -13.49
N LEU A 142 15.33 -4.39 -12.24
CA LEU A 142 16.20 -4.36 -11.06
C LEU A 142 16.90 -5.71 -10.85
N LEU A 143 16.18 -6.83 -11.02
CA LEU A 143 16.77 -8.18 -10.95
C LEU A 143 17.81 -8.41 -12.05
N VAL A 144 17.53 -8.00 -13.29
CA VAL A 144 18.49 -8.12 -14.40
C VAL A 144 19.75 -7.29 -14.12
N LYS A 145 19.62 -6.04 -13.67
CA LYS A 145 20.76 -5.21 -13.27
C LYS A 145 21.55 -5.83 -12.11
N LEU A 146 20.86 -6.40 -11.13
CA LEU A 146 21.49 -7.12 -10.02
C LEU A 146 22.25 -8.36 -10.51
N PHE A 147 21.72 -9.10 -11.47
CA PHE A 147 22.40 -10.23 -12.11
C PHE A 147 23.63 -9.80 -12.91
N GLN A 148 23.53 -8.72 -13.70
CA GLN A 148 24.68 -8.16 -14.42
C GLN A 148 25.79 -7.72 -13.45
N LEU A 149 25.43 -7.09 -12.33
CA LEU A 149 26.38 -6.71 -11.30
C LEU A 149 27.04 -7.93 -10.64
N LYS A 150 26.29 -9.03 -10.41
CA LYS A 150 26.84 -10.30 -9.92
C LYS A 150 27.90 -10.88 -10.84
N LYS A 151 27.75 -10.75 -12.16
CA LYS A 151 28.74 -11.22 -13.15
C LYS A 151 30.05 -10.41 -13.09
N SER A 152 29.99 -9.15 -12.66
CA SER A 152 31.13 -8.22 -12.60
C SER A 152 31.89 -8.23 -11.26
N LEU A 153 31.38 -8.86 -10.20
CA LEU A 153 31.91 -8.71 -8.83
C LEU A 153 32.67 -9.95 -8.32
N SER A 154 33.74 -9.75 -7.53
CA SER A 154 34.56 -10.85 -6.98
C SER A 154 33.78 -11.79 -6.04
N LEU A 155 34.10 -13.09 -6.09
CA LEU A 155 33.38 -14.20 -5.42
C LEU A 155 33.12 -13.99 -3.92
N HIS A 156 34.01 -13.29 -3.21
CA HIS A 156 33.92 -13.12 -1.75
C HIS A 156 32.96 -11.98 -1.33
N ALA A 157 32.83 -10.92 -2.14
CA ALA A 157 31.85 -9.85 -1.93
C ALA A 157 30.45 -10.19 -2.51
N ARG A 158 30.40 -11.20 -3.41
CA ARG A 158 29.24 -11.64 -4.20
C ARG A 158 28.12 -12.30 -3.38
N SER A 159 28.44 -12.96 -2.27
CA SER A 159 27.46 -13.80 -1.55
C SER A 159 26.51 -12.99 -0.64
N GLN A 160 27.02 -12.31 0.39
CA GLN A 160 26.17 -11.77 1.46
C GLN A 160 25.42 -10.49 1.09
N LYS A 161 26.08 -9.51 0.43
CA LYS A 161 25.44 -8.23 0.08
C LYS A 161 24.42 -8.38 -1.05
N SER A 162 24.73 -9.18 -2.07
CA SER A 162 23.84 -9.38 -3.21
C SER A 162 22.65 -10.27 -2.88
N TYR A 163 22.84 -11.30 -2.04
CA TYR A 163 21.74 -12.14 -1.56
C TYR A 163 20.74 -11.33 -0.73
N LYS A 164 21.23 -10.46 0.18
CA LYS A 164 20.36 -9.57 0.95
C LYS A 164 19.54 -8.63 0.07
N ALA A 165 20.12 -8.09 -1.00
CA ALA A 165 19.43 -7.22 -1.94
C ALA A 165 18.37 -7.97 -2.77
N GLU A 166 18.66 -9.22 -3.17
CA GLU A 166 17.72 -10.08 -3.88
C GLU A 166 16.52 -10.47 -3.01
N VAL A 167 16.77 -10.94 -1.78
CA VAL A 167 15.70 -11.26 -0.81
C VAL A 167 14.85 -10.03 -0.50
N SER A 168 15.48 -8.85 -0.35
CA SER A 168 14.79 -7.58 -0.19
C SER A 168 13.82 -7.31 -1.34
N LEU A 169 14.30 -7.43 -2.58
CA LEU A 169 13.50 -7.12 -3.77
C LEU A 169 12.35 -8.12 -3.93
N THR A 170 12.58 -9.41 -3.68
CA THR A 170 11.54 -10.44 -3.71
C THR A 170 10.46 -10.19 -2.67
N PHE A 171 10.83 -9.85 -1.44
CA PHE A 171 9.87 -9.59 -0.38
C PHE A 171 9.04 -8.33 -0.65
N THR A 172 9.66 -7.25 -1.16
CA THR A 172 8.92 -6.06 -1.63
C THR A 172 7.97 -6.40 -2.79
N THR A 173 8.41 -7.21 -3.76
CA THR A 173 7.57 -7.63 -4.89
C THR A 173 6.37 -8.44 -4.41
N PHE A 174 6.58 -9.37 -3.47
CA PHE A 174 5.51 -10.17 -2.87
C PHE A 174 4.47 -9.29 -2.17
N SER A 175 4.90 -8.31 -1.35
CA SER A 175 4.00 -7.37 -0.68
C SER A 175 3.16 -6.55 -1.67
N MET A 176 3.78 -6.06 -2.75
CA MET A 176 3.07 -5.28 -3.78
C MET A 176 2.06 -6.15 -4.55
N ILE A 177 2.44 -7.36 -4.97
CA ILE A 177 1.53 -8.29 -5.66
C ILE A 177 0.34 -8.63 -4.77
N PHE A 178 0.57 -8.95 -3.50
CA PHE A 178 -0.52 -9.28 -2.57
C PHE A 178 -1.51 -8.12 -2.41
N SER A 179 -1.02 -6.87 -2.37
CA SER A 179 -1.84 -5.67 -2.27
C SER A 179 -2.70 -5.46 -3.51
N TYR A 180 -2.12 -5.62 -4.71
CA TYR A 180 -2.87 -5.51 -5.97
C TYR A 180 -3.87 -6.65 -6.16
N LEU A 181 -3.52 -7.87 -5.76
CA LEU A 181 -4.46 -9.00 -5.75
C LEU A 181 -5.64 -8.72 -4.82
N SER A 182 -5.37 -8.19 -3.62
CA SER A 182 -6.42 -7.84 -2.65
C SER A 182 -7.37 -6.77 -3.19
N ASN A 183 -6.84 -5.73 -3.82
CA ASN A 183 -7.67 -4.71 -4.48
C ASN A 183 -8.44 -5.26 -5.70
N SER A 184 -7.86 -6.18 -6.46
CA SER A 184 -8.52 -6.82 -7.61
C SER A 184 -9.67 -7.75 -7.17
N MET A 185 -9.50 -8.47 -6.05
CA MET A 185 -10.54 -9.33 -5.49
C MET A 185 -11.83 -8.56 -5.18
N ILE A 186 -11.75 -7.33 -4.68
CA ILE A 186 -12.93 -6.49 -4.47
C ILE A 186 -13.67 -6.23 -5.76
N VAL A 187 -12.97 -5.83 -6.81
CA VAL A 187 -13.61 -5.54 -8.10
C VAL A 187 -14.30 -6.78 -8.65
N ILE A 188 -13.61 -7.93 -8.62
CA ILE A 188 -14.15 -9.19 -9.13
C ILE A 188 -15.39 -9.62 -8.34
N THR A 189 -15.30 -9.63 -7.01
CA THR A 189 -16.43 -10.01 -6.13
C THR A 189 -17.61 -9.05 -6.24
N ALA A 190 -17.35 -7.74 -6.39
CA ALA A 190 -18.40 -6.74 -6.61
C ALA A 190 -19.15 -6.95 -7.93
N GLN A 191 -18.50 -7.51 -8.96
CA GLN A 191 -19.15 -7.85 -10.23
C GLN A 191 -19.91 -9.17 -10.18
N LEU A 192 -19.44 -10.14 -9.39
CA LEU A 192 -20.10 -11.44 -9.20
C LEU A 192 -21.34 -11.35 -8.32
N GLY A 193 -21.41 -10.33 -7.46
CA GLY A 193 -22.52 -10.12 -6.53
C GLY A 193 -22.52 -11.13 -5.37
N GLY A 194 -23.14 -10.73 -4.26
CA GLY A 194 -23.32 -11.58 -3.08
C GLY A 194 -22.28 -11.37 -1.98
N ASP A 195 -22.33 -12.26 -0.99
CA ASP A 195 -21.68 -12.09 0.31
C ASP A 195 -20.14 -12.09 0.25
N TRP A 196 -19.56 -12.67 -0.81
CA TRP A 196 -18.11 -12.71 -1.04
C TRP A 196 -17.46 -11.33 -1.12
N THR A 197 -18.22 -10.30 -1.50
CA THR A 197 -17.74 -8.91 -1.54
C THR A 197 -17.33 -8.42 -0.15
N TYR A 198 -18.07 -8.80 0.89
CA TYR A 198 -17.80 -8.39 2.27
C TYR A 198 -16.53 -9.05 2.82
N TYR A 199 -16.25 -10.31 2.45
CA TYR A 199 -14.97 -10.96 2.76
C TYR A 199 -13.79 -10.27 2.07
N ALA A 200 -13.94 -9.87 0.80
CA ALA A 200 -12.91 -9.12 0.08
C ALA A 200 -12.66 -7.73 0.70
N ILE A 201 -13.72 -7.04 1.12
CA ILE A 201 -13.62 -5.75 1.84
C ILE A 201 -12.84 -5.91 3.15
N MET A 202 -13.08 -7.00 3.90
CA MET A 202 -12.38 -7.26 5.16
C MET A 202 -10.89 -7.56 4.96
N LEU A 203 -10.51 -8.23 3.87
CA LEU A 203 -9.11 -8.56 3.59
C LEU A 203 -8.28 -7.38 3.06
N ARG A 204 -8.93 -6.41 2.40
CA ARG A 204 -8.28 -5.30 1.70
C ARG A 204 -7.32 -4.46 2.53
N PRO A 205 -7.65 -4.04 3.78
CA PRO A 205 -6.73 -3.28 4.61
C PRO A 205 -5.39 -4.00 4.78
N PHE A 206 -5.41 -5.30 5.07
CA PHE A 206 -4.20 -6.11 5.23
C PHE A 206 -3.34 -6.18 3.97
N GLY A 207 -3.98 -6.24 2.80
CA GLY A 207 -3.29 -6.11 1.53
C GLY A 207 -2.52 -4.79 1.48
N ASN A 208 -3.23 -3.68 1.56
CA ASN A 208 -2.65 -2.34 1.49
C ASN A 208 -1.62 -2.08 2.61
N ASP A 209 -1.82 -2.64 3.81
CA ASP A 209 -0.91 -2.53 4.95
C ASP A 209 0.40 -3.27 4.68
N LEU A 210 0.38 -4.40 3.97
CA LEU A 210 1.60 -5.09 3.57
C LEU A 210 2.44 -4.23 2.62
N GLU A 211 1.86 -3.63 1.57
CA GLU A 211 2.61 -2.72 0.69
C GLU A 211 3.10 -1.47 1.45
N THR A 212 2.26 -0.84 2.26
CA THR A 212 2.61 0.41 2.95
C THR A 212 3.58 0.23 4.12
N CYS A 213 3.56 -0.92 4.81
CA CYS A 213 4.45 -1.18 5.95
C CYS A 213 5.69 -1.95 5.54
N VAL A 214 5.52 -3.09 4.85
CA VAL A 214 6.65 -4.00 4.57
C VAL A 214 7.64 -3.37 3.61
N SER A 215 7.19 -2.67 2.58
CA SER A 215 8.10 -2.05 1.59
C SER A 215 9.08 -1.05 2.26
N PRO A 216 8.63 -0.08 3.07
CA PRO A 216 9.55 0.78 3.83
C PRO A 216 10.43 0.05 4.84
N TRP A 217 9.91 -0.96 5.54
CA TRP A 217 10.71 -1.72 6.51
C TRP A 217 11.87 -2.43 5.83
N VAL A 218 11.57 -3.11 4.73
CA VAL A 218 12.54 -3.80 3.89
C VAL A 218 13.59 -2.81 3.39
N PHE A 219 13.15 -1.70 2.81
CA PHE A 219 14.04 -0.64 2.33
C PHE A 219 14.94 -0.08 3.44
N TYR A 220 14.38 0.22 4.62
CA TYR A 220 15.14 0.71 5.77
C TYR A 220 16.21 -0.28 6.25
N LEU A 221 15.88 -1.57 6.27
CA LEU A 221 16.79 -2.63 6.74
C LEU A 221 17.84 -3.02 5.71
N THR A 222 17.58 -2.83 4.41
CA THR A 222 18.45 -3.32 3.33
C THR A 222 19.31 -2.22 2.70
N HIS A 223 18.82 -0.98 2.67
CA HIS A 223 19.53 0.11 1.98
C HIS A 223 20.77 0.60 2.75
N PRO A 224 21.94 0.73 2.08
CA PRO A 224 23.21 1.07 2.74
C PRO A 224 23.23 2.45 3.41
N ILE A 225 22.39 3.39 2.96
CA ILE A 225 22.30 4.75 3.54
C ILE A 225 21.85 4.74 5.01
N PHE A 226 21.14 3.70 5.45
CA PHE A 226 20.64 3.54 6.81
C PHE A 226 21.55 2.67 7.68
N ARG A 227 22.58 2.02 7.11
CA ARG A 227 23.57 1.31 7.91
C ARG A 227 24.53 2.32 8.53
N ARG A 228 24.59 2.33 9.87
CA ARG A 228 25.66 3.03 10.59
C ARG A 228 27.01 2.54 10.07
N LYS A 229 27.85 3.46 9.59
CA LYS A 229 29.27 3.16 9.36
C LYS A 229 29.87 2.83 10.73
N LYS A 230 30.32 1.59 10.95
CA LYS A 230 31.24 1.32 12.05
C LYS A 230 32.49 2.14 11.74
N SER A 231 32.77 3.16 12.56
CA SER A 231 34.04 3.85 12.57
C SER A 231 35.09 2.85 13.01
N THR A 232 35.69 2.14 12.05
CA THR A 232 36.88 1.35 12.30
C THR A 232 37.99 2.36 12.55
N ILE A 233 38.24 2.68 13.82
CA ILE A 233 39.45 3.37 14.25
C ILE A 233 40.59 2.43 13.85
N ARG A 234 41.26 2.72 12.72
CA ARG A 234 42.55 2.11 12.43
C ARG A 234 43.51 2.72 13.45
N VAL A 235 43.82 1.96 14.50
CA VAL A 235 44.99 2.23 15.33
C VAL A 235 46.18 2.05 14.41
N VAL A 236 46.73 3.14 13.90
CA VAL A 236 48.01 3.15 13.21
C VAL A 236 49.03 2.89 14.31
N HIS A 237 49.57 1.67 14.35
CA HIS A 237 50.79 1.40 15.10
C HIS A 237 51.88 2.28 14.47
N HIS A 238 52.30 3.31 15.19
CA HIS A 238 53.54 4.00 14.91
C HIS A 238 54.64 3.06 15.36
N ASP A 239 55.19 2.28 14.42
CA ASP A 239 56.46 1.63 14.64
C ASP A 239 57.52 2.74 14.69
N ASN A 240 57.98 3.04 15.91
CA ASN A 240 59.17 3.86 16.13
C ASN A 240 60.37 3.06 15.61
N LEU A 241 60.76 3.34 14.37
CA LEU A 241 62.13 3.16 13.91
C LEU A 241 62.93 4.35 14.43
N ASP A 242 63.47 4.22 15.63
CA ASP A 242 64.61 5.01 16.06
C ASP A 242 65.77 4.06 16.38
N SER A 243 66.78 4.16 15.52
CA SER A 243 68.23 4.08 15.78
C SER A 243 68.82 2.86 16.49
#